data_AF-A0AAV3URU2-F1
#
_entry.id   AF-A0AAV3URU2-F1
#
_cell.length_a   1.000
_cell.length_b   1.000
_cell.length_c   1.000
_cell.angle_alpha   90.00
_cell.angle_beta   90.00
_cell.angle_gamma   90.00
#
_symmetry.space_group_name_H-M   'P 1'
#
loop_
_entity.id
_entity.type
_entity.pdbx_description
1 polymer ?
#
loop_
_entity_poly.entity_id
_entity_poly.type
_entity_poly.pdbx_seq_one_letter_code
_entity_poly.pdbx_strand_id
1 'polypeptide(L)'
;MGGLYVAGSPLHGGTSQPSFIDNEDMAAMDWVKKETATDAEFIVMGDAAEWFPYFADRTILVSPWGVEWDSSKKYKHQLREYRQVSRCHIEMCLSRQFHQNNIRPDYVYVPKGTYTVRGFQTQQRPQMRRSLIRSEEYQLAYENQDVIIFKKN
;
A
#
# COMPACT_ATOMS: atom_id res chain seq x y z
N MET A 1 40.69 -15.61 -4.05
CA MET A 1 39.50 -16.45 -4.28
C MET A 1 38.28 -15.68 -3.82
N GLY A 2 37.56 -15.05 -4.75
CA GLY A 2 36.35 -14.27 -4.46
C GLY A 2 35.14 -15.18 -4.29
N GLY A 3 34.43 -15.05 -3.17
CA GLY A 3 33.20 -15.81 -2.90
C GLY A 3 32.01 -15.15 -3.59
N LEU A 4 31.32 -15.91 -4.44
CA LEU A 4 30.03 -15.55 -5.01
C LEU A 4 28.96 -15.66 -3.92
N TYR A 5 28.26 -14.55 -3.64
CA TYR A 5 27.02 -14.59 -2.88
C TYR A 5 25.89 -14.94 -3.84
N VAL A 6 25.39 -16.18 -3.76
CA VAL A 6 24.13 -16.55 -4.40
C VAL A 6 23.01 -16.09 -3.48
N ALA A 7 22.43 -14.93 -3.77
CA ALA A 7 21.15 -14.54 -3.21
C ALA A 7 20.06 -15.39 -3.85
N GLY A 8 19.31 -16.13 -3.04
CA GLY A 8 18.14 -16.89 -3.51
C GLY A 8 18.17 -18.36 -3.09
N SER A 9 17.89 -18.62 -1.82
CA SER A 9 17.40 -19.92 -1.38
C SER A 9 16.32 -19.70 -0.33
N PRO A 10 15.04 -19.94 -0.64
CA PRO A 10 13.95 -19.74 0.31
C PRO A 10 13.99 -20.82 1.39
N LEU A 11 14.03 -20.39 2.65
CA LEU A 11 13.91 -21.28 3.81
C LEU A 11 12.41 -21.59 4.03
N HIS A 12 12.01 -22.84 3.74
CA HIS A 12 10.71 -23.48 4.00
C HIS A 12 9.47 -22.94 3.27
N GLY A 13 9.06 -23.62 2.19
CA GLY A 13 7.65 -23.89 1.80
C GLY A 13 6.69 -22.73 1.48
N GLY A 14 7.08 -21.49 1.71
CA GLY A 14 6.39 -20.27 1.32
C GLY A 14 7.45 -19.30 0.80
N THR A 15 7.54 -19.18 -0.52
CA THR A 15 8.50 -18.27 -1.17
C THR A 15 7.95 -16.85 -1.22
N SER A 16 7.67 -16.26 -0.06
CA SER A 16 7.52 -14.81 -0.03
C SER A 16 8.90 -14.20 0.02
N GLN A 17 9.47 -13.91 -1.15
CA GLN A 17 10.54 -12.93 -1.23
C GLN A 17 10.04 -11.58 -0.68
N PRO A 18 10.93 -10.69 -0.20
CA PRO A 18 10.52 -9.43 0.42
C PRO A 18 9.54 -8.64 -0.45
N SER A 19 8.77 -7.84 0.25
CA SER A 19 8.12 -6.59 -0.16
C SER A 19 8.94 -5.77 -1.17
N PHE A 20 9.03 -6.23 -2.41
CA PHE A 20 9.71 -5.50 -3.46
C PHE A 20 8.76 -4.45 -4.01
N ILE A 21 9.24 -3.21 -3.99
CA ILE A 21 8.75 -2.16 -4.87
C ILE A 21 9.53 -2.23 -6.18
N ASP A 22 8.87 -1.95 -7.30
CA ASP A 22 9.49 -1.89 -8.61
C ASP A 22 9.63 -0.44 -9.12
N ASN A 23 9.97 -0.27 -10.40
CA ASN A 23 10.13 1.05 -11.01
C ASN A 23 8.81 1.83 -11.09
N GLU A 24 7.67 1.14 -11.24
CA GLU A 24 6.35 1.77 -11.29
C GLU A 24 5.94 2.23 -9.89
N ASP A 25 6.23 1.43 -8.85
CA ASP A 25 6.05 1.86 -7.46
C ASP A 25 6.90 3.09 -7.14
N MET A 26 8.19 3.08 -7.52
CA MET A 26 9.09 4.22 -7.31
C MET A 26 8.64 5.47 -8.07
N ALA A 27 8.19 5.33 -9.33
CA ALA A 27 7.69 6.45 -10.11
C ALA A 27 6.42 7.06 -9.49
N ALA A 28 5.53 6.23 -8.95
CA ALA A 28 4.34 6.69 -8.24
C ALA A 28 4.71 7.42 -6.94
N MET A 29 5.66 6.91 -6.16
CA MET A 29 6.13 7.55 -4.92
C MET A 29 6.87 8.87 -5.19
N ASP A 30 7.64 8.96 -6.28
CA ASP A 30 8.28 10.21 -6.71
C ASP A 30 7.24 11.25 -7.13
N TRP A 31 6.18 10.85 -7.84
CA TRP A 31 5.05 11.74 -8.13
C TRP A 31 4.37 12.23 -6.85
N VAL A 32 4.11 11.32 -5.88
CA VAL A 32 3.52 11.71 -4.58
C VAL A 32 4.35 12.79 -3.90
N LYS A 33 5.68 12.60 -3.85
CA LYS A 33 6.60 13.53 -3.21
C LYS A 33 6.54 14.93 -3.80
N LYS A 34 6.37 15.03 -5.13
CA LYS A 34 6.39 16.28 -5.88
C LYS A 34 5.04 16.98 -5.94
N GLU A 35 3.95 16.22 -6.04
CA GLU A 35 2.64 16.75 -6.47
C GLU A 35 1.58 16.80 -5.36
N THR A 36 1.88 16.29 -4.16
CA THR A 36 0.95 16.32 -3.02
C THR A 36 1.43 17.25 -1.93
N ALA A 37 0.51 17.76 -1.09
CA ALA A 37 0.87 18.56 0.08
C ALA A 37 1.79 17.77 1.02
N THR A 38 2.74 18.43 1.67
CA THR A 38 3.75 17.78 2.53
C THR A 38 3.15 17.07 3.75
N ASP A 39 1.97 17.49 4.17
CA ASP A 39 1.19 16.92 5.28
C ASP A 39 0.09 15.95 4.81
N ALA A 40 0.01 15.65 3.50
CA ALA A 40 -1.00 14.75 2.96
C ALA A 40 -0.87 13.33 3.54
N GLU A 41 -2.00 12.78 3.97
CA GLU A 41 -2.08 11.47 4.60
C GLU A 41 -2.58 10.39 3.62
N PHE A 42 -1.89 9.25 3.61
CA PHE A 42 -2.13 8.19 2.63
C PHE A 42 -2.64 6.90 3.28
N ILE A 43 -3.47 6.21 2.52
CA ILE A 43 -3.61 4.76 2.62
C ILE A 43 -2.87 4.11 1.46
N VAL A 44 -1.99 3.17 1.78
CA VAL A 44 -1.20 2.43 0.80
C VAL A 44 -1.52 0.95 0.89
N MET A 45 -2.07 0.40 -0.20
CA MET A 45 -2.44 -1.01 -0.27
C MET A 45 -1.24 -1.85 -0.69
N GLY A 46 -1.02 -2.97 0.01
CA GLY A 46 0.06 -3.90 -0.31
C GLY A 46 1.38 -3.54 0.37
N ASP A 47 2.40 -4.35 0.15
CA ASP A 47 3.67 -4.25 0.86
C ASP A 47 4.53 -3.05 0.41
N ALA A 48 4.16 -2.37 -0.69
CA ALA A 48 4.75 -1.07 -1.06
C ALA A 48 4.60 -0.03 0.08
N ALA A 49 3.61 -0.21 0.97
CA ALA A 49 3.42 0.61 2.17
C ALA A 49 4.63 0.64 3.11
N GLU A 50 5.46 -0.42 3.14
CA GLU A 50 6.67 -0.47 3.97
C GLU A 50 7.69 0.61 3.55
N TRP A 51 7.81 0.84 2.25
CA TRP A 51 8.80 1.74 1.66
C TRP A 51 8.26 3.14 1.38
N PHE A 52 6.93 3.29 1.38
CA PHE A 52 6.26 4.53 0.98
C PHE A 52 6.74 5.77 1.75
N PRO A 53 6.85 5.78 3.10
CA PRO A 53 7.30 6.98 3.81
C PRO A 53 8.72 7.41 3.43
N TYR A 54 9.59 6.45 3.09
CA TYR A 54 10.97 6.73 2.72
C TYR A 54 11.09 7.40 1.33
N PHE A 55 10.37 6.88 0.33
CA PHE A 55 10.46 7.39 -1.04
C PHE A 55 9.53 8.57 -1.30
N ALA A 56 8.30 8.51 -0.78
CA ALA A 56 7.27 9.52 -1.01
C ALA A 56 7.37 10.72 -0.05
N ASP A 57 8.04 10.56 1.10
CA ASP A 57 8.14 11.58 2.15
C ASP A 57 6.74 12.03 2.63
N ARG A 58 5.82 11.06 2.82
CA ARG A 58 4.43 11.28 3.25
C ARG A 58 4.02 10.29 4.34
N THR A 59 3.03 10.71 5.13
CA THR A 59 2.47 9.92 6.21
C THR A 59 1.55 8.83 5.67
N ILE A 60 1.67 7.61 6.20
CA ILE A 60 0.71 6.53 5.98
C ILE A 60 -0.09 6.29 7.26
N LEU A 61 -1.41 6.18 7.13
CA LEU A 61 -2.31 6.06 8.29
C LEU A 61 -2.38 4.64 8.88
N VAL A 62 -2.08 3.64 8.05
CA VAL A 62 -2.16 2.22 8.44
C VAL A 62 -0.88 1.52 8.02
N SER A 63 -0.08 1.13 9.01
CA SER A 63 1.19 0.43 8.79
C SER A 63 1.60 -0.41 10.00
N PRO A 64 1.86 -1.72 9.81
CA PRO A 64 2.45 -2.54 10.85
C PRO A 64 3.93 -2.21 11.08
N TRP A 65 4.63 -1.63 10.10
CA TRP A 65 6.05 -1.33 10.22
C TRP A 65 6.26 -0.06 11.07
N GLY A 66 7.28 -0.06 11.91
CA GLY A 66 7.58 1.04 12.84
C GLY A 66 6.77 1.00 14.15
N VAL A 67 5.47 0.70 14.11
CA VAL A 67 4.64 0.58 15.33
C VAL A 67 4.98 -0.66 16.18
N GLU A 68 5.67 -1.64 15.57
CA GLU A 68 6.20 -2.83 16.24
C GLU A 68 7.03 -2.51 17.49
N TRP A 69 7.69 -1.35 17.51
CA TRP A 69 8.55 -0.91 18.60
C TRP A 69 7.80 -0.24 19.77
N ASP A 70 6.54 0.13 19.59
CA ASP A 70 5.73 0.82 20.61
C ASP A 70 5.05 -0.17 21.55
N SER A 71 4.23 -1.08 21.00
CA SER A 71 3.66 -2.19 21.77
C SER A 71 3.10 -3.30 20.88
N SER A 72 3.10 -4.52 21.41
CA SER A 72 2.51 -5.67 20.73
C SER A 72 1.01 -5.51 20.44
N LYS A 73 0.28 -4.77 21.29
CA LYS A 73 -1.15 -4.47 21.10
C LYS A 73 -1.36 -3.54 19.91
N LYS A 74 -0.60 -2.43 19.83
CA LYS A 74 -0.69 -1.49 18.71
C LYS A 74 -0.26 -2.14 17.39
N TYR A 75 0.81 -2.91 17.41
CA TYR A 75 1.24 -3.71 16.26
C TYR A 75 0.13 -4.65 15.76
N LYS A 76 -0.46 -5.47 16.64
CA LYS A 76 -1.55 -6.38 16.24
C LYS A 76 -2.76 -5.64 15.68
N HIS A 77 -3.05 -4.45 16.20
CA HIS A 77 -4.12 -3.59 15.73
C HIS A 77 -3.84 -3.09 14.30
N GLN A 78 -2.70 -2.43 14.10
CA GLN A 78 -2.25 -1.91 12.81
C GLN A 78 -2.08 -3.01 11.75
N LEU A 79 -1.53 -4.17 12.13
CA LEU A 79 -1.40 -5.32 11.24
C LEU A 79 -2.76 -5.84 10.74
N ARG A 80 -3.79 -5.82 11.60
CA ARG A 80 -5.14 -6.25 11.21
C ARG A 80 -5.74 -5.25 10.22
N GLU A 81 -5.66 -3.96 10.51
CA GLU A 81 -6.19 -2.89 9.65
C GLU A 81 -5.49 -2.89 8.29
N TYR A 82 -4.16 -3.00 8.31
CA TYR A 82 -3.34 -3.09 7.11
C TYR A 82 -3.78 -4.25 6.21
N ARG A 83 -3.98 -5.45 6.78
CA ARG A 83 -4.46 -6.62 6.03
C ARG A 83 -5.88 -6.43 5.50
N GLN A 84 -6.76 -5.78 6.24
CA GLN A 84 -8.15 -5.55 5.83
C GLN A 84 -8.22 -4.57 4.65
N VAL A 85 -7.53 -3.43 4.77
CA VAL A 85 -7.45 -2.41 3.71
C VAL A 85 -6.75 -2.96 2.48
N SER A 86 -5.58 -3.60 2.64
CA SER A 86 -4.81 -4.14 1.52
C SER A 86 -5.51 -5.28 0.77
N ARG A 87 -6.61 -5.84 1.28
CA ARG A 87 -7.38 -6.90 0.62
C ARG A 87 -8.73 -6.42 0.09
N CYS A 88 -9.00 -5.12 0.14
CA CYS A 88 -10.18 -4.56 -0.49
C CYS A 88 -10.09 -4.63 -2.01
N HIS A 89 -11.25 -4.87 -2.64
CA HIS A 89 -11.38 -5.04 -4.10
C HIS A 89 -12.43 -4.14 -4.73
N ILE A 90 -13.09 -3.32 -3.92
CA ILE A 90 -14.06 -2.30 -4.32
C ILE A 90 -13.98 -1.13 -3.33
N GLU A 91 -14.38 0.05 -3.79
CA GLU A 91 -14.44 1.29 -3.00
C GLU A 91 -15.26 1.10 -1.71
N MET A 92 -16.45 0.50 -1.77
CA MET A 92 -17.29 0.24 -0.60
C MET A 92 -16.58 -0.54 0.52
N CYS A 93 -15.61 -1.41 0.17
CA CYS A 93 -14.80 -2.10 1.17
C CYS A 93 -13.86 -1.13 1.89
N LEU A 94 -13.17 -0.24 1.16
CA LEU A 94 -12.32 0.80 1.73
C LEU A 94 -13.12 1.72 2.63
N SER A 95 -14.24 2.24 2.14
CA SER A 95 -15.08 3.19 2.87
C SER A 95 -15.60 2.57 4.17
N ARG A 96 -15.96 1.27 4.15
CA ARG A 96 -16.26 0.52 5.38
C ARG A 96 -15.07 0.46 6.33
N GLN A 97 -13.85 0.15 5.86
CA GLN A 97 -12.67 0.13 6.73
C GLN A 97 -12.35 1.51 7.30
N PHE A 98 -12.53 2.57 6.51
CA PHE A 98 -12.27 3.94 6.93
C PHE A 98 -13.25 4.39 8.00
N HIS A 99 -14.55 4.14 7.81
CA HIS A 99 -15.56 4.43 8.81
C HIS A 99 -15.37 3.63 10.10
N GLN A 100 -15.13 2.32 10.01
CA GLN A 100 -15.02 1.45 11.19
C GLN A 100 -13.83 1.79 12.09
N ASN A 101 -12.74 2.28 11.50
CA ASN A 101 -11.50 2.57 12.23
C ASN A 101 -11.21 4.09 12.33
N ASN A 102 -12.18 4.94 11.95
CA ASN A 102 -12.04 6.41 11.93
C ASN A 102 -10.78 6.90 11.20
N ILE A 103 -10.47 6.29 10.05
CA ILE A 103 -9.34 6.64 9.19
C ILE A 103 -9.83 7.66 8.15
N ARG A 104 -9.06 8.72 7.91
CA ARG A 104 -9.41 9.78 6.96
C ARG A 104 -8.22 10.15 6.07
N PRO A 105 -7.92 9.36 5.03
CA PRO A 105 -6.82 9.68 4.14
C PRO A 105 -7.21 10.78 3.16
N ASP A 106 -6.23 11.58 2.77
CA ASP A 106 -6.34 12.48 1.62
C ASP A 106 -6.20 11.71 0.30
N TYR A 107 -5.41 10.63 0.32
CA TYR A 107 -5.11 9.84 -0.87
C TYR A 107 -5.13 8.34 -0.61
N VAL A 108 -5.49 7.58 -1.64
CA VAL A 108 -5.43 6.12 -1.66
C VAL A 108 -4.55 5.66 -2.81
N TYR A 109 -3.48 4.95 -2.46
CA TYR A 109 -2.58 4.27 -3.38
C TYR A 109 -3.06 2.83 -3.57
N VAL A 110 -3.33 2.46 -4.83
CA VAL A 110 -3.88 1.15 -5.20
C VAL A 110 -2.99 0.48 -6.24
N PRO A 111 -2.42 -0.71 -5.97
CA PRO A 111 -1.69 -1.47 -6.97
C PRO A 111 -2.65 -2.01 -8.04
N LYS A 112 -2.20 -2.03 -9.29
CA LYS A 112 -2.84 -2.64 -10.44
C LYS A 112 -2.12 -3.95 -10.73
N GLY A 113 -2.86 -5.04 -10.77
CA GLY A 113 -2.25 -6.35 -11.01
C GLY A 113 -1.89 -7.11 -9.73
N THR A 114 -0.77 -7.81 -9.76
CA THR A 114 -0.27 -8.63 -8.65
C THR A 114 0.57 -7.78 -7.70
N TYR A 115 0.39 -7.97 -6.39
CA TYR A 115 1.19 -7.34 -5.34
C TYR A 115 1.25 -8.28 -4.13
N THR A 116 2.03 -7.95 -3.11
CA THR A 116 2.11 -8.77 -1.88
C THR A 116 1.43 -8.10 -0.70
N VAL A 117 0.91 -8.93 0.22
CA VAL A 117 0.41 -8.51 1.54
C VAL A 117 1.06 -9.41 2.58
N ARG A 118 2.01 -8.87 3.35
CA ARG A 118 2.88 -9.62 4.26
C ARG A 118 3.61 -10.75 3.54
N GLY A 119 4.12 -10.47 2.35
CA GLY A 119 4.81 -11.42 1.49
C GLY A 119 3.92 -12.38 0.71
N PHE A 120 2.62 -12.46 1.03
CA PHE A 120 1.69 -13.33 0.31
C PHE A 120 1.20 -12.65 -0.96
N GLN A 121 1.44 -13.29 -2.10
CA GLN A 121 0.96 -12.81 -3.39
C GLN A 121 -0.57 -12.67 -3.38
N THR A 122 -1.03 -11.51 -3.84
CA THR A 122 -2.43 -11.09 -3.94
C THR A 122 -2.64 -10.47 -5.31
N GLN A 123 -3.86 -10.55 -5.83
CA GLN A 123 -4.23 -9.96 -7.11
C GLN A 123 -5.27 -8.87 -6.89
N GLN A 124 -5.04 -7.67 -7.43
CA GLN A 124 -6.04 -6.63 -7.44
C GLN A 124 -7.08 -6.93 -8.52
N ARG A 125 -8.34 -6.72 -8.16
CA ARG A 125 -9.48 -6.91 -9.06
C ARG A 125 -9.73 -5.64 -9.87
N PRO A 126 -10.00 -5.74 -11.19
CA PRO A 126 -10.37 -4.57 -12.01
C PRO A 126 -11.61 -3.82 -11.48
N GLN A 127 -12.45 -4.48 -10.69
CA GLN A 127 -13.59 -3.89 -9.97
C GLN A 127 -13.16 -2.74 -9.05
N MET A 128 -11.97 -2.82 -8.43
CA MET A 128 -11.47 -1.79 -7.52
C MET A 128 -11.37 -0.44 -8.22
N ARG A 129 -10.58 -0.41 -9.31
CA ARG A 129 -10.44 0.77 -10.18
C ARG A 129 -11.80 1.26 -10.68
N ARG A 130 -12.64 0.36 -11.21
CA ARG A 130 -13.97 0.74 -11.73
C ARG A 130 -14.87 1.36 -10.67
N SER A 131 -14.82 0.88 -9.43
CA SER A 131 -15.63 1.41 -8.34
C SER A 131 -15.12 2.78 -7.86
N LEU A 132 -13.81 2.98 -7.77
CA LEU A 132 -13.23 4.27 -7.40
C LEU A 132 -13.49 5.35 -8.46
N ILE A 133 -13.34 5.02 -9.75
CA ILE A 133 -13.63 5.95 -10.86
C ILE A 133 -15.11 6.39 -10.90
N ARG A 134 -16.03 5.51 -10.47
CA ARG A 134 -17.47 5.81 -10.46
C ARG A 134 -17.94 6.52 -9.18
N SER A 135 -17.10 6.56 -8.15
CA SER A 135 -17.45 7.19 -6.89
C SER A 135 -17.26 8.70 -6.99
N GLU A 136 -18.23 9.45 -6.49
CA GLU A 136 -18.11 10.92 -6.37
C GLU A 136 -17.16 11.32 -5.22
N GLU A 137 -16.77 10.38 -4.36
CA GLU A 137 -15.85 10.61 -3.24
C GLU A 137 -14.37 10.57 -3.65
N TYR A 138 -14.06 10.13 -4.87
CA TYR A 138 -12.67 9.94 -5.32
C TYR A 138 -12.43 10.61 -6.67
N GLN A 139 -11.28 11.26 -6.77
CA GLN A 139 -10.76 11.82 -8.01
C GLN A 139 -9.47 11.09 -8.40
N LEU A 140 -9.37 10.66 -9.65
CA LEU A 140 -8.11 10.10 -10.17
C LEU A 140 -7.03 11.19 -10.17
N ALA A 141 -5.93 10.95 -9.46
CA ALA A 141 -4.83 11.90 -9.32
C ALA A 141 -3.58 11.47 -10.14
N TYR A 142 -3.29 10.17 -10.18
CA TYR A 142 -2.16 9.60 -10.91
C TYR A 142 -2.45 8.17 -11.37
N GLU A 143 -1.92 7.78 -12.52
CA GLU A 143 -1.91 6.39 -13.00
C GLU A 143 -0.66 6.14 -13.85
N ASN A 144 0.09 5.07 -13.54
CA ASN A 144 1.16 4.54 -14.39
C ASN A 144 0.84 3.10 -14.82
N GLN A 145 1.79 2.19 -15.07
CA GLN A 145 1.42 0.83 -15.51
C GLN A 145 0.79 0.00 -14.38
N ASP A 146 1.38 0.07 -13.18
CA ASP A 146 1.10 -0.87 -12.08
C ASP A 146 0.52 -0.19 -10.83
N VAL A 147 0.30 1.12 -10.85
CA VAL A 147 -0.22 1.90 -9.73
C VAL A 147 -1.29 2.88 -10.20
N ILE A 148 -2.32 3.07 -9.37
CA ILE A 148 -3.29 4.14 -9.50
C ILE A 148 -3.50 4.82 -8.14
N ILE A 149 -3.47 6.16 -8.14
CA ILE A 149 -3.63 6.97 -6.94
C ILE A 149 -4.89 7.82 -7.11
N PHE A 150 -5.76 7.74 -6.10
CA PHE A 150 -6.97 8.56 -6.02
C PHE A 150 -6.84 9.56 -4.88
N LYS A 151 -7.20 10.81 -5.13
CA LYS A 151 -7.47 11.80 -4.10
C LYS A 151 -8.88 11.59 -3.57
N LYS A 152 -9.07 11.67 -2.26
CA LYS A 152 -10.39 11.66 -1.65
C LYS A 152 -10.95 13.10 -1.57
N ASN A 153 -12.22 13.27 -1.94
CA ASN A 153 -12.97 14.52 -1.81
C ASN A 153 -13.53 14.72 -0.39
#